data_AF-A0A410WWZ0-F1
#
_entry.id   AF-A0A410WWZ0-F1
#
_cell.length_a   1.000
_cell.length_b   1.000
_cell.length_c   1.000
_cell.angle_alpha   90.00
_cell.angle_beta   90.00
_cell.angle_gamma   90.00
#
_symmetry.space_group_name_H-M   'P 1'
#
loop_
_entity.id
_entity.type
_entity.pdbx_description
1 polymer ?
#
loop_
_entity_poly.entity_id
_entity_poly.type
_entity_poly.pdbx_seq_one_letter_code
_entity_poly.pdbx_strand_id
1 'polypeptide(L)' 'MSEYKISPASAAFISRCYCGREPRVIKPLFNQIYLINEMKYKFTETVLDEMRDSGLVKVLSTDKHSANIIGL' A
#
# COMPACT_ATOMS: atom_id res chain seq x y z
N MET A 1 -6.37 11.96 -19.85
CA MET A 1 -5.60 11.07 -18.96
C MET A 1 -6.18 11.26 -17.57
N SER A 2 -6.99 10.32 -17.10
CA SER A 2 -7.62 10.45 -15.79
C SER A 2 -6.52 10.41 -14.73
N GLU A 3 -6.36 11.49 -13.98
CA GLU A 3 -5.54 11.50 -12.76
C GLU A 3 -6.17 10.49 -11.80
N TYR A 4 -5.62 9.29 -11.71
CA TYR A 4 -6.03 8.32 -10.71
C TYR A 4 -5.70 8.92 -9.35
N LYS A 5 -6.73 9.44 -8.68
CA LYS A 5 -6.62 10.05 -7.36
C LYS A 5 -6.51 8.94 -6.33
N ILE A 6 -5.29 8.47 -6.11
CA ILE A 6 -4.96 7.51 -5.04
C ILE A 6 -5.40 8.10 -3.70
N SER A 7 -6.07 7.30 -2.86
CA SER A 7 -6.50 7.80 -1.54
C SER A 7 -5.29 8.11 -0.63
N PRO A 8 -5.45 8.95 0.40
CA PRO A 8 -4.38 9.22 1.36
C PRO A 8 -3.85 7.96 2.05
N ALA A 9 -4.72 6.96 2.30
CA ALA A 9 -4.31 5.68 2.87
C ALA A 9 -3.41 4.91 1.89
N SER A 10 -3.81 4.79 0.63
CA SER A 10 -3.04 4.12 -0.41
C SER A 10 -1.69 4.79 -0.62
N ALA A 11 -1.64 6.13 -0.70
CA ALA A 11 -0.39 6.88 -0.77
C ALA A 11 0.53 6.62 0.45
N ALA A 12 -0.05 6.55 1.65
CA ALA A 12 0.71 6.25 2.87
C ALA A 12 1.33 4.83 2.84
N PHE A 13 0.57 3.81 2.42
CA PHE A 13 1.11 2.44 2.31
C PHE A 13 2.10 2.28 1.15
N ILE A 14 1.89 2.98 0.02
CA ILE A 14 2.88 3.02 -1.08
C ILE A 14 4.19 3.61 -0.57
N SER A 15 4.16 4.69 0.21
CA SER A 15 5.38 5.29 0.77
C SER A 15 6.19 4.28 1.62
N ARG A 16 5.52 3.33 2.27
CA ARG A 16 6.16 2.26 3.07
C ARG A 16 6.82 1.18 2.22
N CYS A 17 6.46 1.08 0.94
CA CYS A 17 7.09 0.20 -0.04
C CYS A 17 8.43 0.76 -0.55
N TYR A 18 8.87 1.93 -0.07
CA TYR A 18 10.16 2.52 -0.42
C TYR A 18 10.94 2.93 0.84
N CYS A 19 12.25 2.74 0.81
CA CYS A 19 13.18 3.30 1.78
C CYS A 19 14.11 4.26 1.03
N GLY A 20 13.77 5.56 1.02
CA GLY A 20 14.43 6.51 0.15
C GLY A 20 14.11 6.21 -1.33
N ARG A 21 15.13 5.78 -2.09
CA ARG A 21 14.98 5.38 -3.51
C ARG A 21 14.93 3.87 -3.72
N GLU A 22 15.07 3.08 -2.66
CA GLU A 22 15.12 1.63 -2.77
C GLU A 22 13.73 1.00 -2.54
N PRO A 23 13.23 0.16 -3.46
CA PRO A 23 12.02 -0.62 -3.23
C PRO A 23 12.19 -1.59 -2.05
N ARG A 24 11.13 -1.73 -1.27
CA ARG A 24 11.04 -2.62 -0.11
C ARG A 24 9.75 -3.42 -0.14
N VAL A 25 9.82 -4.68 0.29
CA VAL A 25 8.64 -5.50 0.55
C VAL A 25 8.01 -5.12 1.89
N ILE A 26 6.70 -4.88 1.90
CA ILE A 26 5.87 -4.78 3.10
C ILE A 26 4.86 -5.93 3.13
N LYS A 27 4.41 -6.28 4.34
CA LYS A 27 3.36 -7.28 4.58
C LYS A 27 2.29 -6.77 5.54
N PRO A 28 1.47 -5.77 5.14
CA PRO A 28 0.37 -5.30 5.98
C PRO A 28 -0.72 -6.37 6.13
N LEU A 29 -1.37 -6.38 7.29
CA LEU A 29 -2.53 -7.19 7.60
C LEU A 29 -3.81 -6.42 7.26
N PHE A 30 -4.76 -7.10 6.64
CA PHE A 30 -6.08 -6.54 6.37
C PHE A 30 -6.82 -6.21 7.67
N ASN A 31 -7.57 -5.12 7.62
CA ASN A 31 -8.34 -4.56 8.70
C ASN A 31 -7.54 -4.06 9.92
N GLN A 32 -6.21 -4.05 9.85
CA GLN A 32 -5.37 -3.49 10.90
C GLN A 32 -5.11 -1.99 10.66
N ILE A 33 -5.05 -1.23 11.76
CA ILE A 33 -4.69 0.19 11.76
C ILE A 33 -3.19 0.32 11.96
N TYR A 34 -2.56 1.11 11.09
CA TYR A 34 -1.15 1.44 11.10
C TYR A 34 -0.97 2.93 11.36
N LEU A 35 0.05 3.28 12.14
CA LEU A 35 0.51 4.66 12.29
C LEU A 35 1.60 4.91 11.25
N ILE A 36 1.31 5.74 10.24
CA ILE A 36 2.24 6.12 9.18
C ILE A 36 2.29 7.64 9.17
N ASN A 37 3.47 8.22 9.38
CA ASN A 37 3.68 9.68 9.46
C ASN A 37 2.68 10.35 10.42
N GLU A 38 2.57 9.82 11.64
CA GLU A 38 1.68 10.31 12.73
C GLU A 38 0.18 10.21 12.45
N MET A 39 -0.22 9.72 11.27
CA MET A 39 -1.61 9.51 10.88
C MET A 39 -1.99 8.03 10.94
N LYS A 40 -3.22 7.75 11.35
CA LYS A 40 -3.76 6.40 11.45
C LYS A 40 -4.45 6.01 10.15
N TYR A 41 -4.00 4.92 9.54
CA TYR A 41 -4.59 4.37 8.31
C TYR A 41 -4.95 2.90 8.52
N LYS A 42 -6.14 2.50 8.06
CA LYS A 42 -6.55 1.09 8.05
C LYS A 42 -6.18 0.49 6.70
N PHE A 43 -5.50 -0.66 6.71
CA PHE A 43 -5.25 -1.40 5.48
C PHE A 43 -6.48 -2.23 5.11
N THR A 44 -7.06 -2.02 3.93
CA THR A 44 -8.26 -2.72 3.44
C THR A 44 -8.04 -3.26 2.03
N GLU A 45 -8.94 -4.12 1.55
CA GLU A 45 -8.90 -4.60 0.17
C GLU A 45 -9.00 -3.45 -0.84
N THR A 46 -9.85 -2.46 -0.58
CA THR A 46 -9.95 -1.24 -1.40
C THR A 46 -8.62 -0.48 -1.47
N VAL A 47 -7.91 -0.35 -0.35
CA VAL A 47 -6.58 0.28 -0.33
C VAL A 47 -5.60 -0.54 -1.17
N LEU A 48 -5.60 -1.88 -1.04
CA LEU A 48 -4.74 -2.74 -1.85
C LEU A 48 -5.04 -2.61 -3.36
N ASP A 49 -6.32 -2.60 -3.74
CA ASP A 49 -6.74 -2.45 -5.13
C ASP A 49 -6.32 -1.10 -5.70
N GLU A 50 -6.53 0.00 -4.98
CA GLU A 50 -6.05 1.33 -5.37
C GLU A 50 -4.52 1.37 -5.52
N MET A 51 -3.79 0.73 -4.60
CA MET A 51 -2.34 0.63 -4.68
C MET A 51 -1.91 -0.13 -5.94
N ARG A 52 -2.53 -1.27 -6.24
CA ARG A 52 -2.25 -2.05 -7.45
C ARG A 52 -2.55 -1.24 -8.71
N ASP A 53 -3.72 -0.60 -8.76
CA ASP A 53 -4.20 0.14 -9.92
C ASP A 53 -3.39 1.43 -10.16
N SER A 54 -2.70 1.95 -9.14
CA SER A 54 -1.77 3.07 -9.29
C SER A 54 -0.53 2.75 -10.16
N GLY A 55 -0.18 1.46 -10.30
CA GLY A 55 1.05 1.03 -10.99
C GLY A 55 2.35 1.35 -10.24
N LEU A 56 2.30 1.89 -9.03
CA LEU A 56 3.47 2.24 -8.21
C LEU A 56 3.95 1.08 -7.32
N VAL A 57 3.23 -0.04 -7.28
CA VAL A 57 3.61 -1.22 -6.52
C VAL A 57 3.22 -2.48 -7.28
N LYS A 58 3.85 -3.59 -6.91
CA LYS A 58 3.47 -4.93 -7.33
C LYS A 58 3.04 -5.75 -6.13
N VAL A 59 1.85 -6.35 -6.23
CA VAL A 59 1.37 -7.33 -5.26
C VAL A 59 2.00 -8.68 -5.61
N LEU A 60 2.84 -9.19 -4.71
CA LEU A 60 3.57 -10.45 -4.91
C LEU A 60 2.69 -11.65 -4.54
N SER A 61 1.95 -11.54 -3.45
CA SER A 61 0.99 -12.55 -3.01
C SER A 61 -0.01 -11.94 -2.03
N THR A 62 -1.18 -12.56 -1.94
CA THR A 62 -2.22 -12.21 -0.99
C THR A 62 -2.71 -13.47 -0.31
N ASP A 63 -2.87 -13.43 1.00
CA ASP A 63 -3.59 -14.44 1.77
C ASP A 63 -4.83 -13.82 2.43
N LYS A 64 -5.59 -14.62 3.19
CA LYS A 64 -6.84 -14.17 3.82
C LYS A 64 -6.65 -13.02 4.82
N HIS A 65 -5.43 -12.81 5.31
CA HIS A 65 -5.15 -11.86 6.39
C HIS A 65 -4.16 -10.77 5.98
N SER A 66 -3.43 -10.92 4.89
CA SER A 66 -2.31 -10.05 4.53
C SER A 66 -2.00 -10.03 3.05
N ALA A 67 -1.20 -9.04 2.63
CA ALA A 67 -0.67 -8.94 1.28
C ALA A 67 0.83 -8.68 1.33
N ASN A 68 1.62 -9.38 0.51
CA ASN A 68 3.02 -9.05 0.27
C ASN A 68 3.10 -8.10 -0.93
N ILE A 69 3.66 -6.91 -0.70
CA ILE A 69 3.64 -5.80 -1.66
C ILE A 69 5.06 -5.23 -1.77
N ILE A 70 5.54 -4.98 -2.99
CA ILE A 70 6.84 -4.34 -3.25
C ILE A 70 6.65 -3.07 -4.08
N GLY A 71 7.49 -2.05 -3.86
CA GLY A 71 7.58 -0.89 -4.75
C GLY A 71 8.11 -1.26 -6.15
N LEU A 72 7.83 -0.42 -7.14
CA LEU A 72 8.28 -0.57 -8.53
C LEU A 72 9.21 0.57 -8.96
#